data_AF-A0A1Z4LHT6-F1
#
_entry.id   AF-A0A1Z4LHT6-F1
#
_cell.length_a   1.000
_cell.length_b   1.000
_cell.length_c   1.000
_cell.angle_alpha   90.00
_cell.angle_beta   90.00
_cell.angle_gamma   90.00
#
_symmetry.space_group_name_H-M   'P 1'
#
loop_
_entity.id
_entity.type
_entity.pdbx_description
1 polymer ?
#
loop_
_entity_poly.entity_id
_entity_poly.type
_entity_poly.pdbx_seq_one_letter_code
_entity_poly.pdbx_strand_id
1 'polypeptide(L)' 'MQLAKQIAKAQETIFQPVKVGMSVAGFDVSHAHLHVIPMHEYHDITSNQILKEKVQRVSNKELQDIKLQLQDVLNDNHLY' A
#
# COMPACT_ATOMS: atom_id res chain seq x y z
N MET A 1 -6.54 9.39 -11.92
CA MET A 1 -5.84 9.39 -10.61
C MET A 1 -6.75 9.25 -9.39
N GLN A 2 -8.09 9.27 -9.53
CA GLN A 2 -9.02 9.19 -8.40
C GLN A 2 -8.93 7.89 -7.58
N LEU A 3 -8.88 6.72 -8.23
CA LEU A 3 -8.75 5.44 -7.54
C LEU A 3 -7.47 5.34 -6.69
N ALA A 4 -6.34 5.79 -7.22
CA ALA A 4 -5.09 5.81 -6.46
C ALA A 4 -5.19 6.71 -5.21
N LYS A 5 -5.87 7.87 -5.33
CA LYS A 5 -6.15 8.76 -4.20
C LYS A 5 -7.07 8.13 -3.16
N GLN A 6 -8.07 7.34 -3.59
CA GLN A 6 -8.94 6.55 -2.70
C GLN A 6 -8.13 5.53 -1.90
N ILE A 7 -7.30 4.74 -2.58
CA ILE A 7 -6.44 3.75 -1.94
C ILE A 7 -5.47 4.43 -0.97
N ALA A 8 -4.84 5.53 -1.37
CA ALA A 8 -3.91 6.26 -0.51
C ALA A 8 -4.58 6.75 0.79
N LYS A 9 -5.77 7.36 0.70
CA LYS A 9 -6.52 7.79 1.89
C LYS A 9 -6.87 6.63 2.82
N ALA A 10 -7.31 5.49 2.27
CA ALA A 10 -7.61 4.32 3.08
C ALA A 10 -6.36 3.78 3.80
N GLN A 11 -5.21 3.78 3.11
CA GLN A 11 -3.93 3.44 3.72
C GLN A 11 -3.52 4.44 4.81
N GLU A 12 -3.76 5.74 4.61
CA GLU A 12 -3.48 6.77 5.63
C GLU A 12 -4.28 6.54 6.91
N THR A 13 -5.56 6.21 6.79
CA THR A 13 -6.45 5.92 7.92
C THR A 13 -5.99 4.70 8.73
N ILE A 14 -5.60 3.61 8.05
CA ILE A 14 -5.30 2.33 8.70
C ILE A 14 -3.86 2.28 9.23
N PHE A 15 -2.88 2.72 8.43
CA PHE A 15 -1.46 2.51 8.71
C PHE A 15 -0.75 3.73 9.31
N GLN A 16 -1.39 4.90 9.29
CA GLN A 16 -0.83 6.18 9.75
C GLN A 16 0.62 6.41 9.28
N PRO A 17 0.92 6.25 7.96
CA PRO A 17 2.26 6.45 7.43
C PRO A 17 2.62 7.94 7.46
N VAL A 18 3.91 8.25 7.33
CA VAL A 18 4.37 9.66 7.17
C VAL A 18 3.86 10.23 5.85
N LYS A 19 3.77 9.40 4.81
CA LYS A 19 3.20 9.73 3.50
C LYS A 19 2.85 8.45 2.73
N VAL A 20 2.01 8.57 1.70
CA VAL A 20 1.79 7.50 0.71
C VAL A 20 2.54 7.81 -0.57
N GLY A 21 3.39 6.88 -0.98
CA GLY A 21 4.16 6.94 -2.23
C GLY A 21 3.43 6.25 -3.39
N MET A 22 3.73 6.68 -4.61
CA MET A 22 3.22 6.07 -5.85
C MET A 22 4.39 5.76 -6.78
N SER A 23 4.42 4.55 -7.35
CA SER A 23 5.46 4.13 -8.30
C SER A 23 4.87 3.30 -9.44
N VAL A 24 5.36 3.54 -10.66
CA VAL A 24 5.06 2.72 -11.83
C VAL A 24 6.38 2.10 -12.29
N ALA A 25 6.52 0.79 -12.09
CA ALA A 25 7.70 0.03 -12.47
C ALA A 25 7.23 -1.27 -13.16
N GLY A 26 7.81 -1.59 -14.32
CA GLY A 26 7.39 -2.72 -15.16
C GLY A 26 8.51 -3.72 -15.42
N PHE A 27 9.49 -3.82 -14.51
CA PHE A 27 10.69 -4.61 -14.74
C PHE A 27 10.43 -6.12 -14.69
N ASP A 28 9.51 -6.58 -13.82
CA ASP A 28 9.34 -8.00 -13.52
C ASP A 28 8.06 -8.62 -14.11
N VAL A 29 6.98 -7.85 -14.23
CA VAL A 29 5.68 -8.36 -14.68
C VAL A 29 5.13 -7.54 -15.83
N SER A 30 4.82 -8.20 -16.94
CA SER A 30 4.38 -7.59 -18.21
C SER A 30 2.89 -7.20 -18.22
N HIS A 31 2.41 -6.54 -17.17
CA HIS A 31 1.13 -5.85 -17.16
C HIS A 31 1.27 -4.47 -16.51
N ALA A 32 0.53 -3.50 -17.00
CA ALA A 32 0.52 -2.17 -16.42
C ALA A 32 -0.11 -2.22 -15.02
N HIS A 33 0.67 -1.81 -14.02
CA HIS A 33 0.22 -1.70 -12.64
C HIS A 33 0.85 -0.47 -11.98
N LEU A 34 0.26 -0.06 -10.87
CA LEU A 34 0.65 1.09 -10.08
C LEU A 34 0.81 0.62 -8.63
N HIS A 35 1.99 0.82 -8.06
CA HIS A 35 2.21 0.60 -6.64
C HIS A 35 1.75 1.82 -5.86
N VAL A 36 0.97 1.60 -4.80
CA VAL A 36 0.56 2.61 -3.82
C VAL A 36 1.00 2.12 -2.46
N ILE A 37 2.01 2.78 -1.88
CA ILE A 37 2.81 2.25 -0.78
C ILE A 37 2.72 3.21 0.42
N PRO A 38 2.21 2.77 1.59
CA PRO A 38 2.34 3.54 2.82
C PRO A 38 3.83 3.55 3.24
N MET A 39 4.41 4.74 3.42
CA MET A 39 5.82 4.90 3.71
C MET A 39 6.01 5.44 5.14
N HIS A 40 6.72 4.66 5.96
CA HIS A 40 7.19 5.10 7.29
C HIS A 40 8.62 5.60 7.21
N GLU A 41 9.41 5.08 6.27
CA GLU A 41 10.78 5.47 5.99
C GLU A 41 10.98 5.85 4.52
N TYR A 42 12.01 6.67 4.24
CA TYR A 42 12.27 7.18 2.88
C TYR A 42 12.47 6.06 1.84
N HIS A 43 13.04 4.93 2.25
CA HIS A 43 13.41 3.84 1.35
C HIS A 43 12.34 2.75 1.19
N ASP A 44 11.16 2.90 1.79
CA ASP A 44 10.09 1.88 1.71
C ASP A 44 9.52 1.71 0.30
N ILE A 45 9.65 2.74 -0.55
CA ILE A 45 9.26 2.70 -1.97
C ILE A 45 10.30 2.00 -2.87
N THR A 46 11.47 1.68 -2.33
CA THR A 46 12.59 1.08 -3.07
C THR A 46 12.76 -0.40 -2.70
N SER A 47 13.52 -1.15 -3.50
CA SER A 47 13.84 -2.56 -3.20
C SER A 47 14.78 -2.74 -1.99
N ASN A 48 15.18 -1.67 -1.31
CA ASN A 48 16.14 -1.71 -0.19
C ASN A 48 15.70 -2.64 0.96
N GLN A 49 14.40 -2.70 1.26
CA GLN A 49 13.89 -3.59 2.32
C GLN A 49 14.04 -5.08 1.94
N ILE A 50 13.85 -5.41 0.67
CA ILE A 50 14.03 -6.77 0.13
C ILE A 50 15.51 -7.15 0.15
N LEU A 51 16.38 -6.25 -0.33
CA LEU A 51 17.83 -6.48 -0.40
C LEU A 51 18.48 -6.64 0.98
N LYS A 52 17.88 -6.03 2.02
CA LYS A 52 18.32 -6.17 3.41
C LYS A 52 17.71 -7.36 4.15
N GLU A 53 16.94 -8.21 3.45
CA GLU A 53 16.22 -9.36 4.02
C GLU A 53 15.29 -8.98 5.18
N LYS A 54 14.83 -7.72 5.23
CA LYS A 54 13.95 -7.20 6.29
C LYS A 54 12.47 -7.42 6.01
N VAL A 55 12.11 -7.96 4.84
CA VAL A 55 10.72 -8.21 4.49
C VAL A 55 10.21 -9.41 5.27
N GLN A 56 9.44 -9.13 6.31
CA GLN A 56 8.69 -10.16 7.03
C GLN A 56 7.43 -10.52 6.24
N ARG A 57 7.25 -11.81 5.96
CA ARG A 57 5.97 -12.29 5.43
C ARG A 57 4.94 -12.28 6.55
N VAL A 58 3.94 -11.41 6.38
CA VAL A 58 2.73 -11.40 7.20
C VAL A 58 1.91 -12.68 6.97
N SER A 59 1.17 -13.09 7.99
CA SER A 59 0.35 -14.30 7.92
C SER A 59 -0.87 -14.10 7.01
N ASN A 60 -1.41 -15.19 6.44
CA ASN A 60 -2.65 -15.11 5.65
C ASN A 60 -3.84 -14.54 6.43
N LYS A 61 -3.89 -14.80 7.75
CA LYS A 61 -4.93 -14.26 8.63
C LYS A 61 -4.80 -12.74 8.73
N GLU A 62 -3.60 -12.24 9.00
CA GLU A 62 -3.34 -10.82 9.09
C GLU A 62 -3.61 -10.09 7.77
N LEU A 63 -3.23 -10.69 6.63
CA LEU A 63 -3.58 -10.17 5.31
C LEU A 63 -5.10 -10.08 5.09
N GLN A 64 -5.84 -11.08 5.55
CA GLN A 64 -7.31 -11.10 5.45
C GLN A 64 -7.95 -10.05 6.36
N ASP A 65 -7.43 -9.84 7.57
CA ASP A 65 -7.92 -8.84 8.51
C ASP A 65 -7.69 -7.42 7.95
N ILE A 66 -6.49 -7.15 7.43
CA ILE A 66 -6.15 -5.87 6.76
C ILE A 66 -7.03 -5.64 5.53
N LYS A 67 -7.29 -6.68 4.73
CA LYS A 67 -8.21 -6.59 3.59
C LYS A 67 -9.59 -6.12 4.03
N LEU A 68 -10.15 -6.70 5.09
CA LEU A 68 -11.48 -6.32 5.60
C LEU A 68 -11.51 -4.87 6.07
N GLN A 69 -10.47 -4.42 6.78
CA GLN A 69 -10.34 -3.02 7.21
C GLN A 69 -10.27 -2.06 6.01
N LEU A 70 -9.48 -2.38 4.99
CA LEU A 70 -9.41 -1.58 3.77
C LEU A 70 -10.74 -1.53 3.03
N GLN A 71 -11.45 -2.65 2.94
CA GLN A 71 -12.76 -2.72 2.30
C GLN A 71 -13.79 -1.86 3.05
N ASP A 72 -13.77 -1.89 4.39
CA ASP A 72 -14.65 -1.06 5.21
C ASP A 72 -14.44 0.43 4.93
N VAL A 73 -13.19 0.90 5.01
CA VAL A 73 -12.84 2.31 4.77
C VAL A 73 -13.12 2.75 3.33
N LEU A 74 -12.92 1.87 2.34
CA LEU A 74 -13.18 2.19 0.93
C LEU A 74 -14.67 2.23 0.59
N ASN A 75 -15.50 1.43 1.28
CA ASN A 75 -16.95 1.40 1.08
C ASN A 75 -17.67 2.47 1.90
N ASP A 76 -17.05 2.98 2.95
CA ASP A 76 -17.58 4.07 3.74
C ASP A 76 -17.48 5.38 2.92
N ASN A 77 -18.59 5.77 2.30
CA ASN A 77 -18.72 6.87 1.34
C ASN A 77 -18.44 8.27 1.93
N HIS A 78 -17.85 8.38 3.12
CA HIS A 78 -17.57 9.65 3.78
C HIS A 78 -16.24 10.31 3.36
N LEU A 79 -15.48 9.71 2.42
CA LEU A 79 -14.20 10.26 1.95
C LEU A 79 -14.27 11.05 0.63
N TYR A 80 -15.47 11.24 0.05
CA TYR A 80 -15.73 12.03 -1.18
C TYR A 80 -17.04 12.80 -1.13
#